data_AF-A0AAW9BML6-F1
#
_entry.id   AF-A0AAW9BML6-F1
#
_cell.length_a   1.000
_cell.length_b   1.000
_cell.length_c   1.000
_cell.angle_alpha   90.00
_cell.angle_beta   90.00
_cell.angle_gamma   90.00
#
_symmetry.space_group_name_H-M   'P 1'
#
loop_
_entity.id
_entity.type
_entity.pdbx_description
1 polymer ?
#
loop_
_entity_poly.entity_id
_entity_poly.type
_entity_poly.pdbx_seq_one_letter_code
_entity_poly.pdbx_strand_id
1 'polypeptide(L)'
;GLQSHEAIGRSIFDIFPEIPPEWFKLKTKPVYDLGCRSFITWRQRPYLFRCRNVRPVTQQAEFMYQNVTLNPMRTPTGKINSLFLSIQDATAEALMSQHK
;
A
#
# COMPACT_ATOMS: atom_id res chain seq x y z
N GLY A 1 -14.22 7.52 5.71
CA GLY A 1 -12.75 7.37 5.83
C GLY A 1 -12.33 7.76 7.23
N LEU A 2 -11.11 7.42 7.64
CA LEU A 2 -10.52 7.81 8.92
C LEU A 2 -9.86 9.18 8.82
N GLN A 3 -10.03 10.04 9.82
CA GLN A 3 -9.35 11.35 9.88
C GLN A 3 -7.89 11.19 10.36
N SER A 4 -7.03 12.14 10.00
CA SER A 4 -5.59 12.07 10.33
C SER A 4 -5.34 11.94 11.84
N HIS A 5 -6.07 12.68 12.67
CA HIS A 5 -5.90 12.65 14.13
C HIS A 5 -6.30 11.31 14.77
N GLU A 6 -7.16 10.54 14.10
CA GLU A 6 -7.58 9.21 14.56
C GLU A 6 -6.57 8.12 14.18
N ALA A 7 -5.65 8.42 13.24
CA ALA A 7 -4.65 7.50 12.70
C ALA A 7 -3.26 7.71 13.31
N ILE A 8 -2.89 8.95 13.61
CA ILE A 8 -1.57 9.30 14.13
C ILE A 8 -1.31 8.58 15.47
N GLY A 9 -0.13 7.96 15.59
CA GLY A 9 0.31 7.26 16.81
C GLY A 9 -0.24 5.84 16.98
N ARG A 10 -1.09 5.36 16.06
CA ARG A 10 -1.61 3.99 16.08
C ARG A 10 -0.89 3.09 15.09
N SER A 11 -0.89 1.78 15.37
CA SER A 11 -0.35 0.81 14.44
C SER A 11 -1.22 0.72 13.19
N ILE A 12 -0.59 0.60 12.02
CA ILE A 12 -1.30 0.38 10.76
C ILE A 12 -2.14 -0.91 10.80
N PHE A 13 -1.71 -1.91 11.57
CA PHE A 13 -2.43 -3.19 11.72
C PHE A 13 -3.69 -3.07 12.58
N ASP A 14 -3.73 -2.08 13.49
CA ASP A 14 -4.92 -1.81 14.31
C ASP A 14 -5.97 -1.04 13.50
N ILE A 15 -5.50 -0.17 12.59
CA ILE A 15 -6.38 0.64 11.73
C ILE A 15 -6.88 -0.18 10.54
N PHE A 16 -6.02 -1.01 9.95
CA PHE A 16 -6.30 -1.79 8.74
C PHE A 16 -6.03 -3.28 9.01
N PRO A 17 -6.96 -3.99 9.69
CA PRO A 17 -6.79 -5.39 10.06
C PRO A 17 -6.74 -6.33 8.85
N GLU A 18 -7.10 -5.88 7.65
CA GLU A 18 -6.93 -6.63 6.41
C GLU A 18 -5.45 -6.82 5.99
N ILE A 19 -4.52 -6.08 6.59
CA ILE A 19 -3.08 -6.15 6.30
C ILE A 19 -2.46 -7.22 7.21
N PRO A 20 -1.96 -8.35 6.67
CA PRO A 20 -1.34 -9.38 7.49
C PRO A 20 0.00 -8.87 8.04
N PRO A 21 0.20 -8.81 9.37
CA PRO A 21 1.37 -8.15 9.95
C PRO A 21 2.70 -8.77 9.51
N GLU A 22 2.82 -10.09 9.58
CA GLU A 22 4.08 -10.79 9.25
C GLU A 22 4.45 -10.63 7.78
N TRP A 23 3.47 -10.73 6.88
CA TRP A 23 3.69 -10.50 5.45
C TRP A 23 4.13 -9.06 5.17
N PHE A 24 3.49 -8.06 5.79
CA PHE A 24 3.85 -6.67 5.56
C PHE A 24 5.23 -6.33 6.12
N LYS A 25 5.58 -6.85 7.31
CA LYS A 25 6.94 -6.74 7.87
C LYS A 25 8.00 -7.28 6.90
N LEU A 26 7.77 -8.45 6.31
CA LEU A 26 8.68 -9.02 5.30
C LEU A 26 8.86 -8.10 4.08
N LYS A 27 7.78 -7.44 3.62
CA LYS A 27 7.86 -6.47 2.50
C LYS A 27 8.63 -5.21 2.85
N THR A 28 8.62 -4.80 4.12
CA THR A 28 9.37 -3.64 4.62
C THR A 28 10.84 -3.95 4.94
N LYS A 29 11.21 -5.22 5.12
CA LYS A 29 12.57 -5.63 5.51
C LYS A 29 13.67 -5.08 4.58
N PRO A 30 13.57 -5.16 3.24
CA PRO A 30 14.57 -4.58 2.34
C PRO A 30 14.68 -3.06 2.44
N VAL A 31 13.60 -2.39 2.87
CA VAL A 31 13.56 -0.93 3.03
C VAL A 31 14.37 -0.50 4.24
N TYR A 32 14.18 -1.18 5.37
CA TYR A 32 14.89 -0.87 6.60
C TYR A 32 16.35 -1.38 6.59
N ASP A 33 16.57 -2.60 6.10
CA ASP A 33 17.89 -3.25 6.18
C ASP A 33 18.86 -2.75 5.11
N LEU A 34 18.37 -2.52 3.88
CA LEU A 34 19.21 -2.20 2.72
C LEU A 34 19.02 -0.77 2.21
N GLY A 35 17.98 -0.07 2.68
CA GLY A 35 17.63 1.25 2.13
C GLY A 35 17.19 1.20 0.68
N CYS A 36 16.67 0.06 0.22
CA CYS A 36 16.12 -0.12 -1.11
C CYS A 36 14.61 0.15 -1.12
N ARG A 37 14.07 0.62 -2.24
CA ARG A 37 12.63 0.69 -2.43
C ARG A 37 12.04 -0.71 -2.61
N SER A 38 10.84 -0.93 -2.08
CA SER A 38 10.09 -2.17 -2.25
C SER A 38 8.74 -1.88 -2.89
N PHE A 39 8.27 -2.79 -3.73
CA PHE A 39 7.07 -2.59 -4.55
C PHE A 39 6.10 -3.76 -4.34
N ILE A 40 4.82 -3.45 -4.22
CA ILE A 40 3.73 -4.42 -4.21
C ILE A 40 2.81 -4.02 -5.36
N THR A 41 2.74 -4.85 -6.40
CA THR A 41 1.93 -4.56 -7.58
C THR A 41 0.54 -5.16 -7.45
N TRP A 42 -0.43 -4.57 -8.15
CA TRP A 42 -1.81 -5.08 -8.21
C TRP A 42 -1.87 -6.55 -8.67
N ARG A 43 -0.89 -7.01 -9.44
CA ARG A 43 -0.77 -8.41 -9.90
C ARG A 43 -0.37 -9.37 -8.77
N GLN A 44 0.48 -8.92 -7.83
CA GLN A 44 0.90 -9.74 -6.69
C GLN A 44 -0.17 -9.76 -5.60
N ARG A 45 -0.76 -8.59 -5.32
CA ARG A 45 -1.83 -8.42 -4.36
C ARG A 45 -2.75 -7.31 -4.89
N PRO A 46 -4.02 -7.61 -5.21
CA PRO A 46 -4.95 -6.65 -5.82
C PRO A 46 -5.00 -5.31 -5.10
N TYR A 47 -5.05 -5.35 -3.77
CA TYR A 47 -5.06 -4.15 -2.93
C TYR A 47 -4.41 -4.42 -1.57
N LEU A 48 -3.76 -3.39 -1.02
CA LEU A 48 -3.29 -3.37 0.35
C LEU A 48 -4.39 -2.86 1.30
N PHE A 49 -5.12 -1.83 0.86
CA PHE A 49 -6.23 -1.20 1.60
C PHE A 49 -7.56 -1.45 0.89
N ARG A 50 -8.65 -1.67 1.62
CA ARG A 50 -10.00 -1.82 1.03
C ARG A 50 -10.63 -0.48 0.65
N CYS A 51 -9.99 0.26 -0.25
CA CYS A 51 -10.54 1.51 -0.77
C CYS A 51 -11.68 1.21 -1.75
N ARG A 52 -12.88 1.72 -1.46
CA ARG A 52 -14.01 1.63 -2.37
C ARG A 52 -13.68 2.36 -3.67
N ASN A 53 -14.14 1.78 -4.76
CA ASN A 53 -14.03 2.38 -6.07
C ASN A 53 -14.99 3.57 -6.19
N VAL A 54 -14.51 4.71 -6.71
CA VAL A 54 -15.28 5.97 -6.81
C VAL A 54 -16.06 6.11 -8.12
N ARG A 55 -15.94 5.16 -9.06
CA ARG A 55 -16.62 5.27 -10.36
C ARG A 55 -18.02 4.61 -10.32
N PRO A 56 -19.08 5.31 -10.76
CA PRO A 56 -20.44 4.76 -10.73
C PRO A 56 -20.64 3.72 -11.83
N VAL A 57 -21.33 2.63 -11.48
CA VAL A 57 -22.12 1.76 -12.36
C VAL A 57 -21.39 0.77 -13.30
N THR A 58 -20.19 1.03 -13.83
CA THR A 58 -19.60 0.14 -14.87
C THR A 58 -18.39 -0.71 -14.44
N GLN A 59 -17.84 -0.52 -13.24
CA GLN A 59 -16.65 -1.27 -12.80
C GLN A 59 -17.02 -2.49 -11.97
N GLN A 60 -16.66 -3.67 -12.47
CA GLN A 60 -16.87 -4.99 -11.84
C GLN A 60 -16.05 -5.22 -10.55
N ALA A 61 -15.15 -4.29 -10.19
CA ALA A 61 -14.26 -4.43 -9.04
C ALA A 61 -14.81 -3.75 -7.79
N GLU A 62 -15.08 -4.54 -6.74
CA GLU A 62 -15.57 -4.07 -5.43
C GLU A 62 -14.59 -3.10 -4.74
N PHE A 63 -13.29 -3.26 -4.99
CA PHE A 63 -12.22 -2.43 -4.45
C PHE A 63 -11.25 -1.96 -5.53
N MET A 64 -10.63 -0.80 -5.29
CA MET A 64 -9.59 -0.22 -6.14
C MET A 64 -8.34 -1.12 -6.19
N TYR A 65 -7.83 -1.42 -7.38
CA TYR A 65 -6.54 -2.09 -7.53
C TYR A 65 -5.38 -1.13 -7.21
N GLN A 66 -4.31 -1.63 -6.61
CA GLN A 66 -3.27 -0.78 -6.02
C GLN A 66 -1.86 -1.19 -6.44
N ASN A 67 -1.10 -0.21 -6.93
CA ASN A 67 0.35 -0.28 -6.91
C ASN A 67 0.86 0.46 -5.67
N VAL A 68 1.61 -0.24 -4.83
CA VAL A 68 2.13 0.28 -3.58
C VAL A 68 3.65 0.34 -3.63
N THR A 69 4.20 1.49 -3.26
CA THR A 69 5.65 1.70 -3.16
C THR A 69 6.04 2.02 -1.72
N LEU A 70 7.03 1.28 -1.20
CA LEU A 70 7.65 1.48 0.11
C LEU A 70 8.99 2.19 -0.11
N ASN A 71 9.09 3.44 0.33
CA ASN A 71 10.28 4.26 0.17
C ASN A 71 10.98 4.47 1.52
N PRO A 72 12.30 4.26 1.63
CA PRO A 72 13.02 4.52 2.87
C PRO A 72 13.09 6.03 3.15
N MET A 73 12.93 6.43 4.40
CA MET A 73 13.18 7.79 4.85
C MET A 73 14.44 7.82 5.72
N ARG A 74 15.49 8.47 5.22
CA ARG A 74 16.77 8.59 5.91
C ARG A 74 16.76 9.80 6.82
N THR A 75 17.19 9.60 8.05
CA THR A 75 17.54 10.70 8.96
C THR A 75 18.85 11.35 8.51
N PRO A 76 19.20 12.55 9.03
CA PRO A 76 20.52 13.16 8.77
C PRO A 76 21.70 12.26 9.17
N THR A 77 21.49 11.35 10.13
CA THR A 77 22.50 10.36 10.56
C THR A 77 22.64 9.15 9.62
N GLY A 78 21.86 9.10 8.54
CA GLY A 78 21.85 7.97 7.59
C GLY A 78 20.99 6.78 8.02
N LYS A 79 20.51 6.74 9.28
CA LYS A 79 19.60 5.68 9.77
C LYS A 79 18.20 5.80 9.15
N ILE A 80 17.57 4.66 8.88
CA ILE A 80 16.21 4.54 8.36
C ILE A 80 15.29 4.10 9.50
N ASN A 81 14.54 5.05 10.04
CA ASN A 81 13.62 4.79 11.16
C ASN A 81 12.14 4.82 10.70
N SER A 82 11.90 5.34 9.50
CA SER A 82 10.57 5.47 8.92
C SER A 82 10.61 5.13 7.44
N LEU A 83 9.45 4.80 6.90
CA LEU A 83 9.23 4.64 5.47
C LEU A 83 8.04 5.47 5.04
N PHE A 84 8.07 5.89 3.79
CA PHE A 84 6.94 6.51 3.12
C PHE A 84 6.22 5.45 2.26
N LEU A 85 4.92 5.31 2.51
CA LEU A 85 4.03 4.42 1.79
C LEU A 85 3.25 5.22 0.74
N SER A 86 3.46 4.92 -0.54
CA SER A 86 2.68 5.50 -1.64
C SER A 86 1.73 4.48 -2.21
N ILE A 87 0.48 4.87 -2.44
CA ILE A 87 -0.57 4.03 -3.02
C ILE A 87 -1.04 4.73 -4.29
N GLN A 88 -1.03 4.01 -5.41
CA GLN A 88 -1.50 4.49 -6.70
C GLN A 88 -2.64 3.61 -7.19
N ASP A 89 -3.71 4.24 -7.69
CA ASP A 89 -4.83 3.53 -8.33
C ASP A 89 -4.35 2.91 -9.64
N ALA A 90 -4.42 1.58 -9.71
CA ALA A 90 -4.08 0.77 -10.88
C ALA A 90 -5.32 0.08 -11.47
N THR A 91 -6.54 0.50 -11.08
CA THR A 91 -7.81 -0.13 -11.51
C THR A 91 -7.98 -0.09 -13.02
N ALA A 92 -7.66 1.03 -13.66
CA ALA A 92 -7.72 1.15 -15.11
C ALA A 92 -6.76 0.17 -15.81
N GLU A 93 -5.52 0.05 -15.33
CA GLU A 93 -4.51 -0.86 -15.87
C GLU A 93 -4.93 -2.33 -15.68
N ALA A 94 -5.40 -2.69 -14.48
CA ALA A 94 -5.83 -4.04 -14.14
C ALA A 94 -7.00 -4.51 -15.03
N LEU A 95 -8.01 -3.65 -15.22
CA LEU A 95 -9.15 -3.97 -16.08
C LEU A 95 -8.75 -4.14 -17.55
N MET A 96 -7.90 -3.26 -18.09
CA MET A 96 -7.40 -3.42 -19.46
C MET A 96 -6.60 -4.72 -19.65
N SER A 97 -5.88 -5.17 -18.62
CA SER A 97 -5.10 -6.40 -18.67
C SER A 97 -5.95 -7.68 -18.64
N GLN A 98 -7.19 -7.64 -18.15
CA GLN A 98 -8.09 -8.81 -18.12
C GLN A 98 -8.89 -8.98 -19.42
N HIS A 99 -8.91 -7.97 -20.28
CA HIS A 99 -9.52 -8.01 -21.60
C HIS A 99 -8.54 -8.37 -22.73
N LYS A 100 -7.30 -8.74 -22.39
CA LYS A 100 -6.30 -9.31 -23.30
C LYS A 100 -6.11 -10.78 -23.00
#